data_AF-A0A010S0W1-F1
#
_entry.id   AF-A0A010S0W1-F1
#
_cell.length_a   1.000
_cell.length_b   1.000
_cell.length_c   1.000
_cell.angle_alpha   90.00
_cell.angle_beta   90.00
_cell.angle_gamma   90.00
#
_symmetry.space_group_name_H-M   'P 1'
#
loop_
_entity.id
_entity.type
_entity.pdbx_description
1 polymer ?
#
loop_
_entity_poly.entity_id
_entity_poly.type
_entity_poly.pdbx_seq_one_letter_code
_entity_poly.pdbx_strand_id
1 'polypeptide(L)'
;MLGFAYRVAVSQIRHLVPNVLELEDEPLMSTTVLDYGMSPVGAYKEFVHQVEVTYKNEKFMYSLILILDNEAAIFAGREQYGFPKVFGKADIQTTNGTRLVLANAQRPVGRTVFECEFIPDHRISSLPAAEKWGLNLRSIPQPCVGTSPAIQELIPTIMDWKFTEIWAGHGQITFPRRSAFDPWCGVDILRYEGSFFARGLAGELRCRGESFQV
;
A
#
# COMPACT_ATOMS: atom_id res chain seq x y z
N MET A 1 -2.34 -9.30 8.51
CA MET A 1 -2.63 -8.30 7.45
C MET A 1 -4.03 -7.78 7.66
N LEU A 2 -4.22 -6.46 7.61
CA LEU A 2 -5.52 -5.82 7.65
C LEU A 2 -5.63 -4.94 6.40
N GLY A 3 -6.65 -5.17 5.57
CA GLY A 3 -6.81 -4.52 4.27
C GLY A 3 -8.16 -3.85 4.11
N PHE A 4 -8.17 -2.74 3.37
CA PHE A 4 -9.35 -1.95 3.01
C PHE A 4 -9.30 -1.59 1.54
N ALA A 5 -10.42 -1.76 0.85
CA ALA A 5 -10.65 -1.31 -0.51
C ALA A 5 -11.79 -0.29 -0.51
N TYR A 6 -11.60 0.84 -1.18
CA TYR A 6 -12.55 1.95 -1.17
C TYR A 6 -12.35 2.86 -2.38
N ARG A 7 -13.33 3.70 -2.65
CA ARG A 7 -13.35 4.61 -3.81
C ARG A 7 -13.19 6.04 -3.36
N VAL A 8 -12.44 6.82 -4.12
CA VAL A 8 -12.22 8.26 -3.91
C VAL A 8 -12.51 9.00 -5.21
N ALA A 9 -12.56 10.33 -5.20
CA ALA A 9 -12.66 11.11 -6.44
C ALA A 9 -11.27 11.31 -7.05
N VAL A 10 -11.14 11.14 -8.38
CA VAL A 10 -9.86 11.26 -9.10
C VAL A 10 -9.16 12.60 -8.87
N SER A 11 -9.93 13.68 -8.71
CA SER A 11 -9.43 15.04 -8.44
C SER A 11 -8.59 15.12 -7.17
N GLN A 12 -8.81 14.22 -6.20
CA GLN A 12 -8.07 14.17 -4.94
C GLN A 12 -6.69 13.53 -5.08
N ILE A 13 -6.47 12.65 -6.06
CA ILE A 13 -5.25 11.82 -6.14
C ILE A 13 -4.48 11.91 -7.46
N ARG A 14 -5.05 12.52 -8.52
CA ARG A 14 -4.42 12.63 -9.85
C ARG A 14 -3.00 13.20 -9.80
N HIS A 15 -2.77 14.17 -8.92
CA HIS A 15 -1.48 14.84 -8.75
C HIS A 15 -0.38 13.94 -8.13
N LEU A 16 -0.75 12.77 -7.59
CA LEU A 16 0.16 11.79 -6.99
C LEU A 16 0.57 10.69 -7.97
N VAL A 17 -0.09 10.63 -9.13
CA VAL A 17 0.05 9.54 -10.11
C VAL A 17 0.71 10.09 -11.38
N PRO A 18 1.75 9.44 -11.93
CA PRO A 18 2.36 9.83 -13.20
C PRO A 18 1.36 9.91 -14.36
N ASN A 19 1.47 10.94 -15.20
CA ASN A 19 0.51 11.22 -16.29
C ASN A 19 0.40 10.11 -17.35
N VAL A 20 1.41 9.26 -17.46
CA VAL A 20 1.41 8.07 -18.34
C VAL A 20 0.45 6.97 -17.85
N LEU A 21 -0.02 7.06 -16.61
CA LEU A 21 -0.97 6.13 -16.01
C LEU A 21 -2.37 6.76 -16.03
N GLU A 22 -3.34 5.98 -16.49
CA GLU A 22 -4.75 6.36 -16.55
C GLU A 22 -5.46 6.03 -15.24
N LEU A 23 -6.44 6.86 -14.87
CA LEU A 23 -7.27 6.72 -13.68
C LEU A 23 -8.74 6.82 -14.09
N GLU A 24 -9.59 6.00 -13.46
CA GLU A 24 -11.05 6.16 -13.53
C GLU A 24 -11.47 7.44 -12.78
N ASP A 25 -12.70 7.93 -12.99
CA ASP A 25 -13.25 9.08 -12.25
C ASP A 25 -13.34 8.82 -10.74
N GLU A 26 -13.62 7.56 -10.38
CA GLU A 26 -13.65 7.07 -9.01
C GLU A 26 -12.65 5.91 -8.84
N PRO A 27 -11.34 6.17 -8.78
CA PRO A 27 -10.35 5.10 -8.77
C PRO A 27 -10.44 4.28 -7.48
N LEU A 28 -10.17 2.97 -7.60
CA LEU A 28 -10.11 2.05 -6.46
C LEU A 28 -8.82 2.29 -5.69
N MET A 29 -8.94 2.64 -4.42
CA MET A 29 -7.83 2.71 -3.48
C MET A 29 -7.72 1.40 -2.69
N SER A 30 -6.50 1.02 -2.36
CA SER A 30 -6.21 -0.02 -1.39
C SER A 30 -5.31 0.52 -0.29
N THR A 31 -5.67 0.23 0.96
CA THR A 31 -4.82 0.48 2.12
C THR A 31 -4.67 -0.82 2.90
N THR A 32 -3.43 -1.21 3.16
CA THR A 32 -3.12 -2.44 3.89
C THR A 32 -2.09 -2.17 4.97
N VAL A 33 -2.27 -2.77 6.14
CA VAL A 33 -1.23 -2.88 7.16
C VAL A 33 -0.81 -4.34 7.27
N LEU A 34 0.49 -4.58 7.17
CA LEU A 34 1.11 -5.89 7.20
C LEU A 34 1.99 -6.04 8.42
N ASP A 35 2.07 -7.29 8.89
CA ASP A 35 3.00 -7.71 9.93
C ASP A 35 3.82 -8.87 9.36
N TYR A 36 5.05 -8.57 8.98
CA TYR A 36 6.03 -9.55 8.54
C TYR A 36 6.76 -10.08 9.77
N GLY A 37 6.21 -11.11 10.41
CA GLY A 37 6.83 -11.72 11.60
C GLY A 37 8.19 -12.36 11.32
N MET A 38 8.45 -12.80 10.08
CA MET A 38 9.73 -13.31 9.61
C MET A 38 9.92 -12.94 8.14
N SER A 39 11.10 -12.40 7.79
CA SER A 39 11.50 -12.14 6.40
C SER A 39 13.02 -12.22 6.27
N PRO A 40 13.58 -12.30 5.04
CA PRO A 40 15.04 -12.27 4.82
C PRO A 40 15.75 -11.05 5.40
N VAL A 41 15.01 -9.96 5.67
CA VAL A 41 15.52 -8.70 6.21
C VAL A 41 15.06 -8.45 7.66
N GLY A 42 14.59 -9.49 8.34
CA GLY A 42 14.08 -9.43 9.72
C GLY A 42 12.58 -9.15 9.81
N ALA A 43 12.07 -9.06 11.03
CA ALA A 43 10.66 -8.78 11.29
C ALA A 43 10.36 -7.28 11.19
N TYR A 44 9.22 -6.91 10.60
CA TYR A 44 8.77 -5.53 10.52
C TYR A 44 7.29 -5.44 10.19
N LYS A 45 6.71 -4.26 10.44
CA LYS A 45 5.35 -3.94 10.02
C LYS A 45 5.39 -2.87 8.94
N GLU A 46 4.43 -2.92 8.04
CA GLU A 46 4.39 -2.04 6.88
C GLU A 46 2.98 -1.56 6.62
N PHE A 47 2.84 -0.26 6.42
CA PHE A 47 1.65 0.34 5.84
C PHE A 47 1.86 0.49 4.34
N VAL A 48 0.88 0.07 3.55
CA VAL A 48 0.88 0.12 2.08
C VAL A 48 -0.35 0.88 1.64
N HIS A 49 -0.16 1.91 0.80
CA HIS A 49 -1.24 2.69 0.23
C HIS A 49 -1.08 2.80 -1.28
N GLN A 50 -2.12 2.38 -2.00
CA GLN A 50 -2.07 2.18 -3.45
C GLN A 50 -3.36 2.64 -4.12
N VAL A 51 -3.28 2.89 -5.41
CA VAL A 51 -4.42 3.24 -6.27
C VAL A 51 -4.41 2.38 -7.53
N GLU A 52 -5.58 1.92 -7.94
CA GLU A 52 -5.75 1.24 -9.22
C GLU A 52 -5.53 2.22 -10.37
N VAL A 53 -4.66 1.83 -11.31
CA VAL A 53 -4.35 2.56 -12.53
C VAL A 53 -4.46 1.64 -13.73
N THR A 54 -4.58 2.22 -14.92
CA THR A 54 -4.40 1.50 -16.20
C THR A 54 -3.14 1.98 -16.89
N TYR A 55 -2.33 1.05 -17.40
CA TYR A 55 -1.17 1.32 -18.24
C TYR A 55 -1.19 0.35 -19.43
N LYS A 56 -1.19 0.89 -20.65
CA LYS A 56 -1.23 0.09 -21.89
C LYS A 56 -2.34 -0.99 -21.89
N ASN A 57 -3.54 -0.61 -21.47
CA ASN A 57 -4.72 -1.48 -21.34
C ASN A 57 -4.63 -2.59 -20.27
N GLU A 58 -3.65 -2.54 -19.36
CA GLU A 58 -3.54 -3.46 -18.23
C GLU A 58 -3.75 -2.71 -16.90
N LYS A 59 -4.52 -3.30 -15.98
CA LYS A 59 -4.80 -2.72 -14.66
C LYS A 59 -3.73 -3.13 -13.64
N PHE A 60 -3.25 -2.15 -12.88
CA PHE A 60 -2.27 -2.34 -11.82
C PHE A 60 -2.66 -1.62 -10.53
N MET A 61 -2.08 -2.02 -9.40
CA MET A 61 -2.11 -1.24 -8.15
C MET A 61 -0.83 -0.40 -8.04
N TYR A 62 -0.91 0.88 -8.40
CA TYR A 62 0.21 1.80 -8.28
C TYR A 62 0.46 2.19 -6.82
N SER A 63 1.69 2.00 -6.35
CA SER A 63 2.08 2.35 -4.98
C SER A 63 2.26 3.86 -4.83
N LEU A 64 1.49 4.47 -3.92
CA LEU A 64 1.62 5.88 -3.58
C LEU A 64 2.67 6.08 -2.48
N ILE A 65 2.58 5.27 -1.42
CA ILE A 65 3.54 5.30 -0.31
C ILE A 65 3.52 3.98 0.47
N LEU A 66 4.69 3.60 0.98
CA LEU A 66 4.84 2.54 1.97
C LEU A 66 5.58 3.09 3.20
N ILE A 67 5.08 2.81 4.41
CA ILE A 67 5.64 3.32 5.67
C ILE A 67 6.03 2.15 6.58
N LEU A 68 7.29 2.13 7.01
CA LEU A 68 7.87 1.08 7.84
C LEU A 68 9.13 1.59 8.57
N ASP A 69 9.66 0.79 9.49
CA ASP A 69 10.84 1.10 10.31
C ASP A 69 12.05 0.20 10.03
N ASN A 70 11.97 -0.68 9.02
CA ASN A 70 13.07 -1.58 8.66
C ASN A 70 13.89 -1.03 7.49
N GLU A 71 15.12 -0.60 7.80
CA GLU A 71 16.06 0.00 6.87
C GLU A 71 16.37 -0.89 5.66
N ALA A 72 16.70 -2.16 5.89
CA ALA A 72 17.04 -3.10 4.83
C ALA A 72 15.86 -3.32 3.87
N ALA A 73 14.63 -3.42 4.40
CA ALA A 73 13.41 -3.51 3.60
C ALA A 73 13.12 -2.22 2.81
N ILE A 74 13.45 -1.05 3.36
CA ILE A 74 13.31 0.24 2.69
C ILE A 74 14.27 0.33 1.50
N PHE A 75 15.57 0.15 1.73
CA PHE A 75 16.58 0.33 0.67
C PHE A 75 16.43 -0.72 -0.42
N ALA A 76 16.33 -2.00 -0.07
CA ALA A 76 16.11 -3.06 -1.07
C ALA A 76 14.82 -2.81 -1.87
N GLY A 77 13.72 -2.43 -1.20
CA GLY A 77 12.45 -2.16 -1.87
C GLY A 77 12.51 -0.98 -2.85
N ARG A 78 13.20 0.11 -2.47
CA ARG A 78 13.36 1.30 -3.30
C ARG A 78 14.27 1.04 -4.50
N GLU A 79 15.44 0.44 -4.25
CA GLU A 79 16.49 0.29 -5.24
C GLU A 79 16.19 -0.84 -6.23
N GLN A 80 15.68 -1.97 -5.76
CA GLN A 80 15.41 -3.12 -6.62
C GLN A 80 14.07 -2.98 -7.35
N TYR A 81 13.03 -2.50 -6.66
CA TYR A 81 11.65 -2.59 -7.14
C TYR A 81 10.92 -1.25 -7.26
N GLY A 82 11.56 -0.14 -6.89
CA GLY A 82 10.95 1.19 -6.99
C GLY A 82 9.85 1.47 -5.98
N PHE A 83 9.66 0.64 -4.95
CA PHE A 83 8.62 0.91 -3.95
C PHE A 83 8.88 2.27 -3.27
N PRO A 84 7.87 3.15 -3.12
CA PRO A 84 8.00 4.45 -2.46
C PRO A 84 8.04 4.31 -0.93
N LYS A 85 8.98 3.50 -0.43
CA LYS A 85 9.18 3.23 0.99
C LYS A 85 9.84 4.41 1.69
N VAL A 86 9.34 4.74 2.87
CA VAL A 86 9.85 5.79 3.75
C VAL A 86 9.88 5.35 5.21
N PHE A 87 10.76 5.96 5.99
CA PHE A 87 10.79 5.74 7.43
C PHE A 87 9.54 6.29 8.12
N GLY A 88 8.99 5.47 9.01
CA GLY A 88 7.90 5.78 9.92
C GLY A 88 7.62 4.55 10.76
N LYS A 89 6.40 4.41 11.28
CA LYS A 89 6.02 3.23 12.05
C LYS A 89 4.62 2.78 11.67
N ALA A 90 4.44 1.50 11.42
CA ALA A 90 3.13 0.87 11.26
C ALA A 90 2.90 -0.10 12.42
N ASP A 91 1.65 -0.26 12.83
CA ASP A 91 1.30 -1.21 13.88
C ASP A 91 -0.08 -1.81 13.68
N ILE A 92 -0.26 -3.07 14.09
CA ILE A 92 -1.54 -3.78 14.12
C ILE A 92 -1.68 -4.37 15.52
N GLN A 93 -2.81 -4.13 16.15
CA GLN A 93 -3.11 -4.54 17.51
C GLN A 93 -4.39 -5.37 17.52
N THR A 94 -4.28 -6.56 18.09
CA THR A 94 -5.42 -7.39 18.46
C THR A 94 -5.52 -7.38 19.98
N THR A 95 -6.63 -6.89 20.52
CA THR A 95 -6.80 -6.78 21.97
C THR A 95 -7.51 -8.01 22.52
N ASN A 96 -6.95 -8.61 23.57
CA ASN A 96 -7.59 -9.74 24.26
C ASN A 96 -8.94 -9.30 24.87
N GLY A 97 -9.98 -10.11 24.69
CA GLY A 97 -11.32 -9.83 25.24
C GLY A 97 -12.24 -8.98 24.36
N THR A 98 -11.78 -8.53 23.19
CA THR A 98 -12.62 -7.91 22.16
C THR A 98 -12.31 -8.50 20.78
N ARG A 99 -13.26 -8.40 19.85
CA ARG A 99 -13.04 -8.75 18.43
C ARG A 99 -12.38 -7.60 17.65
N LEU A 100 -12.23 -6.43 18.27
CA LEU A 100 -11.68 -5.25 17.62
C LEU A 100 -10.21 -5.44 17.25
N VAL A 101 -9.91 -5.18 15.97
CA VAL A 101 -8.56 -5.07 15.43
C VAL A 101 -8.31 -3.60 15.11
N LEU A 102 -7.23 -3.07 15.67
CA LEU A 102 -6.78 -1.70 15.41
C LEU A 102 -5.52 -1.73 14.57
N ALA A 103 -5.34 -0.76 13.70
CA ALA A 103 -4.05 -0.51 13.08
C ALA A 103 -3.80 0.98 12.89
N ASN A 104 -2.53 1.37 12.83
CA ASN A 104 -2.14 2.75 12.59
C ASN A 104 -0.82 2.83 11.81
N ALA A 105 -0.59 3.99 11.19
CA ALA A 105 0.70 4.36 10.64
C ALA A 105 1.08 5.78 11.05
N GLN A 106 2.37 6.00 11.30
CA GLN A 106 2.95 7.25 11.79
C GLN A 106 4.08 7.72 10.89
N ARG A 107 4.06 9.00 10.52
CA ARG A 107 5.12 9.66 9.76
C ARG A 107 5.17 11.17 10.05
N PRO A 108 6.30 11.70 10.56
CA PRO A 108 7.35 10.95 11.27
C PRO A 108 6.77 10.21 12.49
N VAL A 109 7.57 9.35 13.13
CA VAL A 109 7.14 8.65 14.36
C VAL A 109 6.66 9.67 15.41
N GLY A 110 5.54 9.38 16.06
CA GLY A 110 4.84 10.30 16.96
C GLY A 110 3.76 11.14 16.26
N ARG A 111 3.66 11.12 14.93
CA ARG A 111 2.59 11.78 14.16
C ARG A 111 1.78 10.76 13.37
N THR A 112 0.59 10.42 13.87
CA THR A 112 -0.32 9.52 13.16
C THR A 112 -0.84 10.15 11.87
N VAL A 113 -0.79 9.36 10.79
CA VAL A 113 -1.24 9.72 9.44
C VAL A 113 -2.35 8.80 8.93
N PHE A 114 -2.49 7.62 9.53
CA PHE A 114 -3.54 6.64 9.25
C PHE A 114 -3.93 5.91 10.54
N GLU A 115 -5.22 5.70 10.72
CA GLU A 115 -5.80 4.87 11.77
C GLU A 115 -6.92 4.03 11.17
N CYS A 116 -7.15 2.84 11.71
CA CYS A 116 -8.32 2.06 11.36
C CYS A 116 -8.82 1.19 12.50
N GLU A 117 -10.11 0.93 12.43
CA GLU A 117 -10.84 0.02 13.29
C GLU A 117 -11.49 -1.05 12.42
N PHE A 118 -11.41 -2.30 12.84
CA PHE A 118 -12.02 -3.42 12.14
C PHE A 118 -12.60 -4.43 13.12
N ILE A 119 -13.82 -4.88 12.84
CA ILE A 119 -14.48 -5.95 13.57
C ILE A 119 -14.66 -7.11 12.57
N PRO A 120 -13.89 -8.21 12.72
CA PRO A 120 -14.09 -9.42 11.94
C PRO A 120 -15.51 -9.93 12.18
N ASP A 121 -16.20 -10.37 11.13
CA ASP A 121 -17.56 -10.91 11.19
C ASP A 121 -17.57 -12.42 10.93
N HIS A 122 -17.24 -12.84 9.71
CA HIS A 122 -17.25 -14.22 9.27
C HIS A 122 -15.99 -14.60 8.49
N ARG A 123 -15.68 -15.91 8.46
CA ARG A 123 -14.55 -16.44 7.70
C ARG A 123 -14.87 -16.50 6.21
N ILE A 124 -13.89 -16.20 5.38
CA ILE A 124 -13.94 -16.37 3.93
C ILE A 124 -12.78 -17.25 3.48
N SER A 125 -12.97 -18.00 2.39
CA SER A 125 -11.95 -18.92 1.85
C SER A 125 -10.92 -18.23 0.96
N SER A 126 -11.27 -17.08 0.39
CA SER A 126 -10.42 -16.31 -0.52
C SER A 126 -10.85 -14.85 -0.51
N LEU A 127 -9.92 -13.95 -0.86
CA LEU A 127 -10.26 -12.55 -1.06
C LEU A 127 -11.15 -12.38 -2.30
N PRO A 128 -12.15 -11.47 -2.29
CA PRO A 128 -13.15 -11.35 -3.35
C PRO A 128 -12.64 -10.75 -4.67
N ALA A 129 -11.47 -10.10 -4.69
CA ALA A 129 -10.87 -9.54 -5.89
C ALA A 129 -9.65 -10.36 -6.34
N ALA A 130 -9.50 -10.54 -7.66
CA ALA A 130 -8.30 -11.13 -8.25
C ALA A 130 -7.07 -10.28 -7.89
N GLU A 131 -5.97 -10.94 -7.54
CA GLU A 131 -4.69 -10.26 -7.31
C GLU A 131 -4.26 -9.53 -8.59
N LYS A 132 -4.06 -8.22 -8.46
CA LYS A 132 -3.51 -7.37 -9.51
C LYS A 132 -2.02 -7.25 -9.27
N TRP A 133 -1.25 -7.14 -10.35
CA TRP A 133 0.13 -6.70 -10.25
C TRP A 133 0.17 -5.31 -9.61
N GLY A 134 1.05 -5.13 -8.64
CA GLY A 134 1.48 -3.82 -8.20
C GLY A 134 2.35 -3.15 -9.26
N LEU A 135 2.42 -1.83 -9.24
CA LEU A 135 3.25 -1.03 -10.13
C LEU A 135 3.96 0.05 -9.33
N ASN A 136 5.26 0.18 -9.49
CA ASN A 136 6.06 1.14 -8.75
C ASN A 136 6.92 1.96 -9.70
N LEU A 137 7.13 3.25 -9.40
CA LEU A 137 8.04 4.09 -10.17
C LEU A 137 9.43 4.09 -9.53
N ARG A 138 10.40 3.42 -10.17
CA ARG A 138 11.81 3.55 -9.81
C ARG A 138 12.40 4.78 -10.49
N SER A 139 12.77 5.78 -9.70
CA SER A 139 13.39 7.01 -10.16
C SER A 139 14.70 7.26 -9.41
N ILE A 140 15.84 7.22 -10.11
CA ILE A 140 17.16 7.50 -9.56
C ILE A 140 17.69 8.79 -10.18
N PRO A 141 17.86 9.87 -9.41
CA PRO A 141 18.30 11.16 -9.94
C PRO A 141 19.75 11.10 -10.42
N GLN A 142 20.10 11.99 -11.34
CA GLN A 142 21.51 12.29 -11.61
C GLN A 142 22.09 13.23 -10.55
N PRO A 143 23.42 13.21 -10.32
CA PRO A 143 24.07 14.20 -9.45
C PRO A 143 23.92 15.64 -9.94
N CYS A 144 23.75 15.84 -11.25
CA CYS A 144 23.63 17.16 -11.86
C CYS A 144 22.20 17.70 -11.72
N VAL A 145 22.06 18.78 -10.95
CA VAL A 145 20.78 19.48 -10.76
C VAL A 145 20.19 19.90 -12.12
N GLY A 146 18.89 19.68 -12.31
CA GLY A 146 18.14 20.08 -13.50
C GLY A 146 18.24 19.11 -14.69
N THR A 147 18.93 17.98 -14.54
CA THR A 147 18.97 16.92 -15.55
C THR A 147 17.89 15.87 -15.28
N SER A 148 17.45 15.18 -16.34
CA SER A 148 16.54 14.04 -16.21
C SER A 148 17.14 12.93 -15.34
N PRO A 149 16.33 12.15 -14.63
CA PRO A 149 16.81 11.02 -13.83
C PRO A 149 17.69 10.06 -14.65
N ALA A 150 18.68 9.45 -14.01
CA ALA A 150 19.51 8.41 -14.63
C ALA A 150 18.71 7.13 -14.91
N ILE A 151 17.74 6.84 -14.04
CA ILE A 151 16.78 5.75 -14.17
C ILE A 151 15.39 6.32 -13.93
N GLN A 152 14.46 6.00 -14.83
CA GLN A 152 13.05 6.33 -14.67
C GLN A 152 12.21 5.24 -15.35
N GLU A 153 11.63 4.34 -14.55
CA GLU A 153 10.90 3.20 -15.08
C GLU A 153 9.80 2.72 -14.14
N LEU A 154 8.76 2.14 -14.71
CA LEU A 154 7.71 1.44 -13.99
C LEU A 154 8.09 -0.04 -13.83
N ILE A 155 8.01 -0.53 -12.59
CA ILE A 155 8.37 -1.91 -12.23
C ILE A 155 7.12 -2.64 -11.74
N PRO A 156 6.62 -3.64 -12.49
CA PRO A 156 5.51 -4.46 -12.06
C PRO A 156 5.98 -5.52 -11.03
N THR A 157 5.31 -5.55 -9.89
CA THR A 157 5.61 -6.50 -8.81
C THR A 157 4.33 -7.13 -8.28
N ILE A 158 4.34 -8.40 -7.94
CA ILE A 158 3.21 -9.07 -7.29
C ILE A 158 3.71 -9.77 -6.03
N MET A 159 2.88 -9.83 -5.00
CA MET A 159 3.15 -10.64 -3.83
C MET A 159 2.16 -11.79 -3.82
N ASP A 160 2.66 -13.00 -3.99
CA ASP A 160 1.83 -14.20 -4.01
C ASP A 160 1.54 -14.62 -2.57
N TRP A 161 0.33 -14.30 -2.10
CA TRP A 161 -0.05 -14.58 -0.73
C TRP A 161 -0.69 -15.94 -0.55
N LYS A 162 -0.28 -16.64 0.50
CA LYS A 162 -0.98 -17.79 1.07
C LYS A 162 -1.46 -17.41 2.45
N PHE A 163 -2.76 -17.58 2.68
CA PHE A 163 -3.40 -17.25 3.95
C PHE A 163 -3.91 -18.52 4.62
N THR A 164 -3.63 -18.69 5.92
CA THR A 164 -4.27 -19.76 6.72
C THR A 164 -5.67 -19.38 7.14
N GLU A 165 -5.91 -18.11 7.47
CA GLU A 165 -7.23 -17.62 7.89
C GLU A 165 -7.49 -16.23 7.32
N ILE A 166 -8.70 -16.03 6.79
CA ILE A 166 -9.19 -14.74 6.30
C ILE A 166 -10.57 -14.49 6.88
N TRP A 167 -10.78 -13.27 7.37
CA TRP A 167 -12.04 -12.80 7.92
C TRP A 167 -12.50 -11.57 7.16
N ALA A 168 -13.72 -11.62 6.63
CA ALA A 168 -14.44 -10.42 6.21
C ALA A 168 -15.08 -9.77 7.43
N GLY A 169 -15.35 -8.47 7.36
CA GLY A 169 -15.97 -7.76 8.46
C GLY A 169 -16.26 -6.31 8.12
N HIS A 170 -16.58 -5.55 9.16
CA HIS A 170 -16.82 -4.12 9.05
C HIS A 170 -15.62 -3.38 9.59
N GLY A 171 -15.18 -2.36 8.88
CA GLY A 171 -14.15 -1.49 9.40
C GLY A 171 -14.18 -0.14 8.74
N GLN A 172 -13.46 0.78 9.38
CA GLN A 172 -13.34 2.16 8.96
C GLN A 172 -11.87 2.57 9.03
N ILE A 173 -11.48 3.44 8.11
CA ILE A 173 -10.18 4.09 8.12
C ILE A 173 -10.35 5.59 8.29
N THR A 174 -9.38 6.21 8.96
CA THR A 174 -9.33 7.64 9.20
C THR A 174 -7.94 8.15 8.84
N PHE A 175 -7.91 9.27 8.11
CA PHE A 175 -6.70 10.05 7.88
C PHE A 175 -6.78 11.30 8.76
N PRO A 176 -6.27 11.28 10.00
CA PRO A 176 -6.56 12.30 11.00
C PRO A 176 -6.01 13.69 10.65
N ARG A 177 -5.15 13.80 9.63
CA ARG A 177 -4.49 15.05 9.24
C ARG A 177 -4.38 15.17 7.73
N ARG A 178 -4.73 16.34 7.20
CA ARG A 178 -4.27 16.81 5.88
C ARG A 178 -2.89 17.45 6.06
N SER A 179 -1.96 17.13 5.17
CA SER A 179 -0.56 17.57 5.27
C SER A 179 -0.05 17.90 3.87
N ALA A 180 0.48 19.11 3.67
CA ALA A 180 1.15 19.44 2.41
C ALA A 180 2.40 18.56 2.17
N PHE A 181 3.00 18.02 3.25
CA PHE A 181 4.13 17.10 3.19
C PHE A 181 3.75 15.64 2.95
N ASP A 182 2.48 15.30 3.16
CA ASP A 182 1.92 13.96 2.96
C ASP A 182 0.62 14.08 2.16
N PRO A 183 0.69 14.50 0.88
CA PRO A 183 -0.49 14.85 0.08
C PRO A 183 -1.37 13.64 -0.28
N TRP A 184 -0.87 12.43 -0.03
CA TRP A 184 -1.62 11.18 -0.09
C TRP A 184 -2.53 10.96 1.14
N CYS A 185 -2.33 11.70 2.23
CA CYS A 185 -3.20 11.67 3.39
C CYS A 185 -4.42 12.58 3.19
N GLY A 186 -5.58 12.13 3.66
CA GLY A 186 -6.77 12.99 3.78
C GLY A 186 -7.66 12.99 2.55
N VAL A 187 -7.69 11.86 1.84
CA VAL A 187 -8.71 11.58 0.83
C VAL A 187 -10.07 11.35 1.50
N ASP A 188 -11.09 11.96 0.92
CA ASP A 188 -12.48 11.75 1.29
C ASP A 188 -12.99 10.48 0.58
N ILE A 189 -13.40 9.49 1.38
CA ILE A 189 -13.89 8.20 0.91
C ILE A 189 -15.33 8.34 0.43
N LEU A 190 -15.58 7.99 -0.83
CA LEU A 190 -16.92 7.99 -1.42
C LEU A 190 -17.72 6.76 -0.98
N ARG A 191 -17.10 5.59 -1.01
CA ARG A 191 -17.66 4.32 -0.52
C ARG A 191 -16.57 3.29 -0.24
N TYR A 192 -16.88 2.35 0.66
CA TYR A 192 -16.08 1.15 0.85
C TYR A 192 -16.49 0.05 -0.13
N GLU A 193 -15.51 -0.65 -0.68
CA GLU A 193 -15.69 -1.83 -1.53
C GLU A 193 -15.44 -3.13 -0.74
N GLY A 194 -14.66 -3.05 0.35
CA GLY A 194 -14.50 -4.17 1.28
C GLY A 194 -13.39 -3.96 2.30
N SER A 195 -13.39 -4.81 3.31
CA SER A 195 -12.30 -4.89 4.29
C SER A 195 -12.13 -6.33 4.79
N PHE A 196 -10.91 -6.66 5.18
CA PHE A 196 -10.59 -8.01 5.64
C PHE A 196 -9.41 -8.02 6.63
N PHE A 197 -9.40 -9.01 7.49
CA PHE A 197 -8.27 -9.33 8.35
C PHE A 197 -7.81 -10.77 8.09
N ALA A 198 -6.52 -10.93 7.82
CA ALA A 198 -5.91 -12.23 7.55
C ALA A 198 -4.74 -12.54 8.50
N ARG A 199 -4.58 -13.83 8.82
CA ARG A 199 -3.53 -14.39 9.69
C ARG A 199 -2.86 -15.60 9.05
N GLY A 200 -1.67 -15.94 9.55
CA GLY A 200 -0.88 -17.06 9.04
C GLY A 200 -0.51 -16.84 7.57
N LEU A 201 0.14 -15.72 7.29
CA LEU A 201 0.47 -15.32 5.93
C LEU A 201 1.86 -15.81 5.55
N ALA A 202 2.01 -16.32 4.35
CA ALA A 202 3.29 -16.48 3.67
C ALA A 202 3.20 -15.76 2.32
N GLY A 203 4.20 -14.95 2.00
CA GLY A 203 4.24 -14.17 0.77
C GLY A 203 5.57 -14.35 0.05
N GLU A 204 5.53 -14.50 -1.27
CA GLU A 204 6.70 -14.42 -2.13
C GLU A 204 6.58 -13.20 -3.04
N LEU A 205 7.56 -12.29 -2.98
CA LEU A 205 7.61 -11.14 -3.86
C LEU A 205 8.20 -11.56 -5.20
N ARG A 206 7.46 -11.34 -6.28
CA ARG A 206 7.91 -11.57 -7.65
C ARG A 206 7.91 -10.27 -8.43
N CYS A 207 8.93 -10.11 -9.27
CA CYS A 207 8.98 -9.06 -10.27
C CYS A 207 8.60 -9.66 -11.62
N ARG A 208 7.81 -8.92 -12.41
CA ARG A 208 7.64 -9.26 -13.82
C ARG A 208 9.01 -9.01 -14.45
N GLY A 209 9.55 -9.96 -15.22
CA GLY A 209 10.92 -9.87 -15.76
C GLY A 209 11.17 -8.74 -16.78
N GLU A 210 10.31 -7.72 -16.79
CA GLU A 210 10.30 -6.55 -17.65
C GLU A 210 9.99 -5.29 -16.83
N SER A 211 10.64 -4.18 -17.16
CA SER A 211 10.29 -2.84 -16.69
C SER A 211 9.81 -1.99 -17.87
N PHE A 212 9.02 -0.95 -17.60
CA PHE A 212 8.52 -0.04 -18.62
C PHE A 212 9.19 1.33 -18.47
N GLN A 213 9.98 1.72 -19.45
CA GLN A 213 10.58 3.07 -19.48
C GLN A 213 9.49 4.14 -19.62
N VAL A 214 9.64 5.26 -18.90
CA VAL A 214 8.66 6.35 -18.83
C VAL A 214 9.30 7.73 -18.85
#